data_AF-A0A3D1ZU80-F1
#
_entry.id   AF-A0A3D1ZU80-F1
#
_cell.length_a   1.000
_cell.length_b   1.000
_cell.length_c   1.000
_cell.angle_alpha   90.00
_cell.angle_beta   90.00
_cell.angle_gamma   90.00
#
_symmetry.space_group_name_H-M   'P 1'
#
loop_
_entity.id
_entity.type
_entity.pdbx_description
1 polymer ?
#
loop_
_entity_poly.entity_id
_entity_poly.type
_entity_poly.pdbx_seq_one_letter_code
_entity_poly.pdbx_strand_id
1 'polypeptide(L)' 'GIYEQFSVVPSAAQATGKDAKQWFTHFPNRKEINAPDRTIDFFVHSQNLTDLQGQVLQDNTWHISDHLPMVASFTIP' A
#
# COMPACT_ATOMS: atom_id res chain seq x y z
N GLY A 1 12.50 8.96 -9.68
CA GLY A 1 11.19 8.86 -8.97
C GLY A 1 11.37 8.48 -7.51
N ILE A 2 10.31 8.41 -6.70
CA ILE A 2 10.42 8.07 -5.25
C ILE A 2 11.18 6.76 -4.99
N TYR A 3 10.99 5.76 -5.86
CA TYR A 3 11.65 4.45 -5.80
C TYR A 3 13.16 4.46 -6.13
N GLU A 4 13.69 5.54 -6.73
CA GLU A 4 15.13 5.68 -6.98
C GLU A 4 15.86 6.31 -5.80
N GLN A 5 15.12 7.00 -4.91
CA GLN A 5 15.70 7.80 -3.83
C GLN A 5 15.49 7.18 -2.45
N PHE A 6 14.39 6.45 -2.27
CA PHE A 6 13.98 5.93 -0.96
C PHE A 6 13.58 4.45 -1.04
N SER A 7 13.61 3.80 0.13
CA SER A 7 12.90 2.54 0.32
C SER A 7 11.40 2.85 0.45
N VAL A 8 10.58 2.09 -0.29
CA VAL A 8 9.13 2.33 -0.38
C VAL A 8 8.39 1.01 -0.24
N VAL A 9 7.32 1.02 0.55
CA VAL A 9 6.39 -0.10 0.70
C VAL A 9 4.99 0.34 0.26
N PRO A 10 4.33 -0.35 -0.70
CA PRO A 10 4.87 -1.46 -1.50
C PRO A 10 6.05 -1.07 -2.38
N SER A 11 6.91 -2.04 -2.71
CA SER A 11 7.89 -1.89 -3.78
C SER A 11 7.22 -1.66 -5.13
N ALA A 12 7.94 -1.11 -6.12
CA ALA A 12 7.40 -0.88 -7.45
C ALA A 12 6.83 -2.17 -8.09
N ALA A 13 7.49 -3.32 -7.88
CA ALA A 13 7.01 -4.62 -8.36
C ALA A 13 5.73 -5.07 -7.64
N GLN A 14 5.62 -4.80 -6.33
CA GLN A 14 4.39 -5.07 -5.58
C GLN A 14 3.24 -4.16 -6.00
N ALA A 15 3.50 -2.88 -6.30
CA ALA A 15 2.47 -1.92 -6.69
C ALA A 15 1.96 -2.11 -8.14
N THR A 16 2.75 -2.73 -9.02
CA THR A 16 2.45 -2.81 -10.47
C THR A 16 2.45 -4.23 -11.06
N GLY A 17 2.93 -5.22 -10.31
CA GLY A 17 3.07 -6.60 -10.76
C GLY A 17 1.76 -7.39 -10.74
N LYS A 18 1.88 -8.69 -11.02
CA LYS A 18 0.74 -9.63 -11.08
C LYS A 18 -0.10 -9.66 -9.79
N ASP A 19 0.54 -9.42 -8.64
CA ASP A 19 -0.08 -9.48 -7.31
C ASP A 19 -0.46 -8.08 -6.79
N ALA A 20 -0.44 -7.05 -7.63
CA ALA A 20 -0.70 -5.65 -7.24
C ALA A 20 -2.07 -5.43 -6.57
N LYS A 21 -3.04 -6.31 -6.84
CA LYS A 21 -4.34 -6.27 -6.19
C LYS A 21 -4.26 -6.39 -4.67
N GLN A 22 -3.24 -7.07 -4.14
CA GLN A 22 -3.00 -7.17 -2.68
C GLN A 22 -2.62 -5.82 -2.07
N TRP A 23 -2.15 -4.88 -2.89
CA TRP A 23 -1.66 -3.58 -2.50
C TRP A 23 -2.56 -2.43 -2.91
N PHE A 24 -3.75 -2.69 -3.44
CA PHE A 24 -4.69 -1.62 -3.76
C PHE A 24 -5.20 -0.97 -2.49
N THR A 25 -5.14 0.36 -2.45
CA THR A 25 -5.46 1.16 -1.26
C THR A 25 -6.66 2.05 -1.45
N HIS A 26 -7.29 2.09 -2.63
CA HIS A 26 -8.31 3.10 -2.91
C HIS A 26 -9.46 2.59 -3.80
N PHE A 27 -10.68 2.90 -3.39
CA PHE A 27 -11.91 2.74 -4.16
C PHE A 27 -12.14 3.90 -5.12
N PRO A 28 -12.36 3.67 -6.42
CA PRO A 28 -12.68 4.75 -7.35
C PRO A 28 -13.99 5.45 -6.98
N ASN A 29 -14.10 6.75 -7.29
CA ASN A 29 -15.35 7.51 -7.20
C ASN A 29 -16.45 7.05 -8.20
N ARG A 30 -16.19 6.01 -9.00
CA ARG A 30 -17.11 5.46 -10.00
C ARG A 30 -18.02 4.43 -9.34
N LYS A 31 -19.33 4.66 -9.38
CA LYS A 31 -20.33 3.81 -8.71
C LYS A 31 -20.38 2.38 -9.23
N GLU A 32 -19.86 2.13 -10.43
CA GLU A 32 -19.89 0.80 -11.06
C GLU A 32 -18.79 -0.13 -10.53
N ILE A 33 -17.78 0.39 -9.81
CA ILE A 33 -16.64 -0.38 -9.33
C ILE A 33 -16.72 -0.50 -7.81
N ASN A 34 -17.06 -1.69 -7.34
CA ASN A 34 -17.23 -2.00 -5.91
C ASN A 34 -15.99 -2.68 -5.30
N ALA A 35 -14.80 -2.32 -5.79
CA ALA A 35 -13.52 -2.86 -5.33
C ALA A 35 -12.42 -1.81 -5.45
N PRO A 36 -11.35 -1.89 -4.64
CA PRO A 36 -10.21 -1.00 -4.81
C PRO A 36 -9.52 -1.30 -6.15
N ASP A 37 -8.99 -0.27 -6.82
CA ASP A 37 -8.48 -0.37 -8.20
C ASP A 37 -7.05 0.18 -8.41
N ARG A 38 -6.46 0.80 -7.38
CA ARG A 38 -5.13 1.39 -7.46
C ARG A 38 -4.43 1.45 -6.10
N THR A 39 -3.11 1.48 -6.14
CA THR A 39 -2.23 1.81 -5.00
C THR A 39 -1.83 3.27 -5.11
N ILE A 40 -2.26 4.09 -4.16
CA ILE A 40 -1.89 5.52 -4.09
C ILE A 40 -1.40 5.95 -2.70
N ASP A 41 -1.36 5.02 -1.76
CA ASP A 41 -0.82 5.22 -0.41
C ASP A 41 0.46 4.39 -0.25
N PHE A 42 1.47 4.95 0.42
CA PHE A 42 2.80 4.37 0.52
C PHE A 42 3.45 4.69 1.87
N PHE A 43 4.27 3.78 2.37
CA PHE A 43 5.27 4.08 3.38
C PHE A 43 6.61 4.36 2.69
N VAL A 44 7.15 5.56 2.88
CA VAL A 44 8.50 5.95 2.42
C VAL A 44 9.40 6.05 3.63
N HIS A 45 10.51 5.31 3.64
CA HIS A 45 11.35 5.21 4.82
C HIS A 45 12.86 5.25 4.51
N SER A 46 13.65 5.47 5.56
CA SER A 46 15.11 5.42 5.49
C SER A 46 15.60 4.03 5.09
N GLN A 47 16.68 3.99 4.31
CA GLN A 47 17.34 2.74 3.92
C GLN A 47 17.94 1.98 5.12
N ASN A 48 18.17 2.67 6.24
CA ASN A 48 18.65 2.05 7.48
C ASN A 48 17.57 1.23 8.20
N LEU A 49 16.30 1.40 7.84
CA LEU A 49 15.20 0.60 8.36
C LEU A 49 14.96 -0.59 7.43
N THR A 50 15.61 -1.71 7.71
CA THR A 50 15.74 -2.83 6.76
C THR A 50 14.67 -3.92 6.92
N ASP A 51 13.93 -3.92 8.04
CA ASP A 51 12.95 -4.96 8.40
C ASP A 51 11.49 -4.49 8.31
N LEU A 52 11.23 -3.30 7.73
CA LEU A 52 9.87 -2.80 7.61
C LEU A 52 9.02 -3.73 6.73
N GLN A 53 7.98 -4.30 7.34
CA GLN A 53 6.96 -5.10 6.67
C GLN A 53 5.66 -4.32 6.66
N GLY A 54 5.13 -4.06 5.47
CA GLY A 54 3.83 -3.43 5.29
C GLY A 54 2.79 -4.37 4.69
N GLN A 55 1.54 -4.04 4.89
CA GLN A 55 0.39 -4.69 4.25
C GLN A 55 -0.79 -3.72 4.15
N VAL A 56 -1.71 -4.01 3.22
CA VAL A 56 -3.02 -3.37 3.16
C VAL A 56 -4.04 -4.28 3.83
N LEU A 57 -4.81 -3.74 4.77
CA LEU A 57 -5.91 -4.47 5.39
C LEU A 57 -7.17 -4.31 4.53
N GLN A 58 -7.48 -5.31 3.70
CA GLN A 58 -8.65 -5.26 2.83
C GLN A 58 -9.90 -5.88 3.43
N ASP A 59 -9.76 -6.85 4.33
CA ASP A 59 -10.93 -7.56 4.86
C ASP A 59 -11.72 -6.70 5.85
N ASN A 60 -13.03 -6.58 5.62
CA ASN A 60 -13.96 -5.84 6.48
C ASN A 60 -13.61 -4.36 6.74
N THR A 61 -12.80 -3.72 5.91
CA THR A 61 -12.41 -2.31 6.09
C THR A 61 -13.17 -1.33 5.20
N TRP A 62 -13.91 -1.81 4.19
CA TRP A 62 -14.45 -0.95 3.11
C TRP A 62 -15.53 0.06 3.54
N HIS A 63 -16.09 -0.13 4.73
CA HIS A 63 -17.15 0.72 5.26
C HIS A 63 -16.62 1.94 6.02
N ILE A 64 -15.31 2.05 6.24
CA ILE A 64 -14.71 3.10 7.07
C ILE A 64 -14.24 4.31 6.24
N SER A 65 -13.81 4.09 4.99
CA SER A 65 -13.28 5.09 4.06
C SER A 65 -13.18 4.48 2.64
N ASP A 66 -13.08 5.34 1.63
CA ASP A 66 -12.68 5.00 0.26
C ASP A 66 -11.18 4.66 0.14
N HIS A 67 -10.36 4.99 1.16
CA HIS A 67 -9.01 4.48 1.31
C HIS A 67 -8.95 3.30 2.29
N LEU A 68 -8.15 2.29 1.95
CA LEU A 68 -7.91 1.12 2.78
C LEU A 68 -6.73 1.35 3.74
N PRO A 69 -6.84 0.90 5.00
CA PRO A 69 -5.75 1.03 5.95
C PRO A 69 -4.49 0.32 5.49
N MET A 70 -3.37 1.01 5.60
CA MET A 70 -2.04 0.42 5.54
C MET A 70 -1.47 0.29 6.94
N VAL A 71 -0.87 -0.87 7.22
CA VAL A 71 -0.17 -1.13 8.49
C VAL A 71 1.25 -1.55 8.18
N ALA A 72 2.20 -1.01 8.94
CA ALA A 72 3.60 -1.42 8.88
C ALA A 72 4.13 -1.80 10.27
N SER A 73 5.07 -2.72 10.30
CA SER A 73 5.79 -3.14 11.50
C SER A 73 7.29 -3.15 11.20
N PHE A 74 8.09 -2.67 12.15
CA PHE A 74 9.54 -2.57 12.04
C PHE A 74 10.15 -2.55 13.45
N THR A 75 11.46 -2.80 13.54
CA THR A 75 12.21 -2.78 14.80
C THR A 75 13.09 -1.53 14.90
N ILE A 76 13.24 -0.99 16.11
CA ILE A 76 14.16 0.11 16.41
C ILE A 76 15.25 -0.44 17.36
N PRO A 77 16.53 -0.04 17.20
CA PRO A 77 17.62 -0.45 18.09
C PRO A 77 17.37 -0.13 19.57
#